data_AF-A0AAF0TL91-F1
#
_entry.id   AF-A0AAF0TL91-F1
#
_cell.length_a   1.000
_cell.length_b   1.000
_cell.length_c   1.000
_cell.angle_alpha   90.00
_cell.angle_beta   90.00
_cell.angle_gamma   90.00
#
_symmetry.space_group_name_H-M   'P 1'
#
loop_
_entity.id
_entity.type
_entity.pdbx_description
1 polymer ?
#
loop_
_entity_poly.entity_id
_entity_poly.type
_entity_poly.pdbx_seq_one_letter_code
_entity_poly.pdbx_strand_id
1 'polypeptide(L)' 'MFLPWTWKMISKINVPHKVACFTWLVAREAVLTPYNQMKRGRQLCSRCFFCERETETTKHLFFHCRVTEKL' A
#
# COMPACT_ATOMS: atom_id res chain seq x y z
N MET A 1 13.17 4.46 8.38
CA MET A 1 12.86 5.68 9.16
C MET A 1 11.37 5.96 8.99
N PHE A 2 10.53 5.34 9.83
CA PHE A 2 9.07 5.46 9.74
C PHE A 2 8.64 6.67 10.56
N LEU A 3 8.09 7.68 9.89
CA LEU A 3 7.70 8.97 10.49
C LEU A 3 6.65 8.73 11.62
N PRO A 4 6.96 9.09 12.88
CA PRO A 4 6.02 8.96 14.01
C PRO A 4 4.75 9.83 13.89
N TRP A 5 4.70 10.73 12.90
CA TRP A 5 3.77 11.86 12.85
C TRP A 5 2.69 11.76 11.76
N THR A 6 2.61 10.64 11.03
CA THR A 6 1.76 10.53 9.83
C THR A 6 0.26 10.65 10.12
N TRP A 7 -0.24 10.06 11.21
CA TRP A 7 -1.69 10.09 11.50
C TRP A 7 -2.20 11.50 11.81
N LYS A 8 -1.48 12.27 12.64
CA LYS A 8 -1.86 13.66 12.98
C LYS A 8 -1.88 14.58 11.75
N MET A 9 -1.07 14.29 10.74
CA MET A 9 -1.08 15.03 9.48
C MET A 9 -2.24 14.59 8.60
N ILE A 10 -2.43 13.27 8.42
CA ILE A 10 -3.50 12.71 7.59
C ILE A 10 -4.89 13.10 8.13
N SER A 11 -5.08 13.14 9.45
CA SER A 11 -6.34 13.52 10.08
C SER A 11 -6.71 14.99 9.92
N LYS A 12 -5.73 15.86 9.61
CA LYS A 12 -5.96 17.30 9.36
C LYS A 12 -6.35 17.59 7.92
N ILE A 13 -6.17 16.64 7.01
CA ILE A 13 -6.56 16.81 5.62
C ILE A 13 -8.08 16.67 5.53
N ASN A 14 -8.74 17.60 4.84
CA ASN A 14 -10.18 17.53 4.58
C ASN A 14 -10.49 16.48 3.50
N VAL A 15 -10.34 15.20 3.86
CA VAL A 15 -10.67 14.04 3.03
C VAL A 15 -11.65 13.14 3.76
N PRO A 16 -12.45 12.34 3.03
CA PRO A 16 -13.30 11.33 3.66
C PRO A 16 -12.48 10.41 4.55
N HIS A 17 -13.04 10.03 5.70
CA HIS A 17 -12.36 9.17 6.68
C HIS A 17 -11.80 7.88 6.09
N LYS A 18 -12.50 7.28 5.11
CA LYS A 18 -12.05 6.08 4.39
C LYS A 18 -10.71 6.30 3.67
N VAL A 19 -10.56 7.46 3.02
CA VAL A 19 -9.33 7.84 2.30
C VAL A 19 -8.20 8.07 3.31
N ALA A 20 -8.47 8.78 4.41
CA ALA A 20 -7.50 8.99 5.48
C ALA A 20 -6.98 7.67 6.07
N CYS A 21 -7.87 6.75 6.42
CA CYS A 21 -7.49 5.41 6.91
C CYS A 21 -6.65 4.65 5.89
N PHE A 22 -7.04 4.69 4.62
CA PHE A 22 -6.32 3.99 3.56
C PHE A 22 -4.91 4.56 3.35
N THR A 23 -4.77 5.89 3.27
CA THR A 23 -3.48 6.56 3.16
C THR A 23 -2.56 6.21 4.34
N TRP A 24 -3.12 6.11 5.55
CA TRP A 24 -2.36 5.67 6.72
C TRP A 24 -1.88 4.22 6.62
N LEU A 25 -2.70 3.32 6.08
CA LEU A 25 -2.28 1.93 5.80
C LEU A 25 -1.17 1.88 4.75
N VAL A 26 -1.26 2.68 3.68
CA VAL A 26 -0.23 2.80 2.65
C VAL A 26 1.09 3.29 3.25
N ALA A 27 1.04 4.36 4.05
CA ALA A 27 2.22 4.94 4.70
C ALA A 27 2.92 3.97 5.67
N ARG A 28 2.18 3.02 6.24
CA ARG A 28 2.72 1.99 7.14
C ARG A 28 3.11 0.69 6.45
N GLU A 29 3.05 0.64 5.11
CA GLU A 29 3.19 -0.60 4.33
C GLU A 29 2.30 -1.74 4.86
N ALA A 30 1.11 -1.40 5.37
CA ALA A 30 0.20 -2.32 6.06
C ALA A 30 -1.05 -2.68 5.22
N VAL A 31 -1.11 -2.21 3.97
CA VAL A 31 -2.16 -2.57 3.00
C VAL A 31 -2.16 -4.08 2.75
N LEU A 32 -3.33 -4.63 2.47
CA LEU A 32 -3.56 -6.04 2.15
C LEU A 32 -2.98 -6.41 0.77
N THR A 33 -1.67 -6.33 0.60
CA THR A 33 -0.99 -6.86 -0.59
C THR A 33 -0.60 -8.33 -0.37
N PRO A 34 -0.52 -9.16 -1.42
CA PRO A 34 -0.03 -10.54 -1.35
C PRO A 34 1.32 -10.65 -0.64
N TYR A 35 2.25 -9.73 -0.92
CA TYR A 35 3.54 -9.67 -0.25
C TYR A 35 3.41 -9.48 1.28
N ASN A 36 2.55 -8.55 1.72
CA ASN A 36 2.30 -8.31 3.14
C ASN A 36 1.57 -9.47 3.83
N GLN A 37 0.72 -10.17 3.09
CA GLN A 37 0.05 -11.37 3.58
C GLN A 37 1.02 -12.56 3.73
N MET A 38 1.97 -12.72 2.80
CA MET A 38 3.04 -13.71 2.91
C MET A 38 3.94 -13.46 4.10
N LYS A 39 4.27 -12.19 4.40
CA LYS A 39 5.01 -11.82 5.61
C LYS A 39 4.30 -12.23 6.90
N ARG A 40 2.97 -12.43 6.85
CA ARG A 40 2.13 -12.90 7.97
C ARG A 40 1.91 -14.43 7.94
N GLY A 41 2.64 -15.18 7.11
CA GLY A 41 2.58 -16.64 7.04
C GLY A 41 1.50 -17.19 6.10
N ARG A 42 0.82 -16.36 5.29
CA ARG A 42 -0.14 -16.85 4.29
C ARG A 42 0.60 -17.31 3.03
N GLN A 43 0.26 -18.48 2.50
CA GLN A 43 0.79 -18.92 1.22
C GLN A 43 -0.01 -18.28 0.08
N LEU A 44 0.57 -17.25 -0.54
CA LEU A 44 0.02 -16.55 -1.70
C LEU A 44 1.13 -16.34 -2.73
N CYS A 45 0.76 -16.11 -3.98
CA CYS A 45 1.72 -15.66 -4.98
C CYS A 45 2.05 -14.18 -4.69
N SER A 46 3.33 -13.85 -4.52
CA SER A 46 3.76 -12.47 -4.29
C SER A 46 3.69 -11.60 -5.54
N ARG A 47 3.42 -12.16 -6.72
CA ARG A 47 3.43 -11.45 -8.00
C ARG A 47 2.29 -10.44 -8.08
N CYS A 48 2.56 -9.28 -8.67
CA CYS A 48 1.57 -8.23 -8.91
C CYS A 48 0.50 -8.70 -9.88
N PHE A 49 -0.75 -8.53 -9.48
CA PHE A 49 -1.92 -8.88 -10.29
C PHE A 49 -2.03 -8.03 -11.55
N PHE A 50 -1.60 -6.77 -11.49
CA PHE A 50 -1.73 -5.84 -12.61
C PHE A 50 -0.65 -6.02 -13.68
N CYS A 51 0.63 -6.08 -13.26
CA CYS A 51 1.74 -6.13 -14.22
C CYS A 51 2.30 -7.53 -14.45
N GLU A 52 1.98 -8.49 -13.57
CA GLU A 52 2.45 -9.89 -13.59
C GLU A 52 3.98 -10.08 -13.67
N ARG A 53 4.77 -9.02 -13.46
CA ARG A 53 6.23 -9.03 -13.62
C ARG A 53 6.95 -8.94 -12.29
N GLU A 54 6.55 -8.00 -11.46
CA GLU A 54 7.19 -7.69 -10.18
C GLU A 54 6.36 -8.17 -9.00
N THR A 55 6.96 -8.17 -7.81
CA THR A 55 6.27 -8.47 -6.55
C THR A 55 5.29 -7.35 -6.19
N GLU A 56 4.07 -7.72 -5.81
CA GLU A 56 3.02 -6.81 -5.32
C GLU A 56 3.35 -6.28 -3.92
N THR A 57 4.28 -5.35 -3.87
CA THR A 57 4.51 -4.54 -2.67
C THR A 57 3.59 -3.32 -2.69
N THR A 58 3.35 -2.73 -1.52
CA THR A 58 2.61 -1.45 -1.41
C THR A 58 3.25 -0.39 -2.30
N LYS A 59 4.59 -0.30 -2.33
CA LYS A 59 5.31 0.66 -3.17
C LYS A 59 5.12 0.40 -4.65
N HIS A 60 5.26 -0.86 -5.07
CA HIS A 60 5.03 -1.24 -6.46
C HIS A 60 3.60 -0.89 -6.88
N LEU A 61 2.60 -1.36 -6.12
CA LEU A 61 1.18 -1.17 -6.44
C LEU A 61 0.78 0.31 -6.60
N PHE A 62 1.28 1.21 -5.76
CA PHE A 62 0.86 2.63 -5.79
C PHE A 62 1.80 3.58 -6.53
N PHE A 63 3.09 3.24 -6.72
CA PHE A 63 4.08 4.20 -7.23
C PHE A 63 4.93 3.69 -8.39
N HIS A 64 5.05 2.38 -8.62
CA HIS A 64 5.99 1.84 -9.63
C HIS A 64 5.35 0.87 -10.63
N CYS A 65 4.11 0.46 -10.40
CA CYS A 65 3.43 -0.46 -11.29
C CYS A 65 3.00 0.31 -12.54
N ARG A 66 3.54 -0.10 -13.69
CA ARG A 66 3.30 0.53 -15.00
C ARG A 66 1.83 0.60 -15.43
N VAL A 67 0.98 -0.24 -14.81
CA VAL A 67 -0.46 -0.29 -15.08
C VAL A 67 -1.19 0.72 -14.20
N THR A 68 -0.92 0.72 -12.88
CA THR A 68 -1.60 1.62 -11.94
C THR A 68 -1.05 3.04 -11.98
N GLU A 69 0.18 3.25 -12.42
CA GLU A 69 0.76 4.57 -12.69
C GLU A 69 -0.02 5.34 -13.78
N LYS A 70 -0.76 4.63 -14.64
CA LYS A 70 -1.52 5.21 -15.76
C LYS A 70 -3.01 5.40 -15.45
N LEU A 71 -3.45 5.09 -14.23
CA LEU A 71 -4.83 5.26 -13.76
C LEU A 71 -5.00 6.62 -13.09
#